data_AF-T1BH13-F1
#
_entry.id   AF-T1BH13-F1
#
_cell.length_a   1.000
_cell.length_b   1.000
_cell.length_c   1.000
_cell.angle_alpha   90.00
_cell.angle_beta   90.00
_cell.angle_gamma   90.00
#
_symmetry.space_group_name_H-M   'P 1'
#
loop_
_entity.id
_entity.type
_entity.pdbx_description
1 polymer ?
#
loop_
_entity_poly.entity_id
_entity_poly.type
_entity_poly.pdbx_seq_one_letter_code
_entity_poly.pdbx_strand_id
1 'polypeptide(L)'
;SRSDLFHEAIPVEFREKMWAVMKQADRHVFQILTKRPENLAAMLPADWGDGYPNVWLGVSGETFETAWYRGRELHSVRAGVRFLSAEPWLETSREWDSHNWLGLTSLFNWIIVGGESGAGCRPMDERTARSLILAAALNEIPVFLKQLGGHPDARSHQKAVLGGRAWTEMPAGVPA
;
A
#
# COMPACT_ATOMS: atom_id res chain seq x y z
N SER A 1 -8.20 -12.70 -3.37
CA SER A 1 -7.17 -13.32 -4.22
C SER A 1 -6.40 -14.32 -3.39
N ARG A 2 -5.96 -15.46 -3.97
CA ARG A 2 -5.08 -16.44 -3.30
C ARG A 2 -3.62 -15.96 -3.18
N SER A 3 -3.32 -14.75 -3.65
CA SER A 3 -1.99 -14.13 -3.57
C SER A 3 -1.72 -13.38 -2.25
N ASP A 4 -2.68 -13.33 -1.34
CA ASP A 4 -2.51 -12.69 -0.02
C ASP A 4 -1.86 -13.66 0.96
N LEU A 5 -0.58 -13.45 1.27
CA LEU A 5 0.24 -14.35 2.09
C LEU A 5 -0.32 -14.57 3.52
N PHE A 6 -1.15 -13.65 3.99
CA PHE A 6 -1.80 -13.67 5.31
C PHE A 6 -3.21 -14.26 5.27
N HIS A 7 -3.57 -14.91 4.17
CA HIS A 7 -4.82 -15.67 4.08
C HIS A 7 -4.67 -17.03 4.77
N GLU A 8 -5.64 -17.38 5.63
CA GLU A 8 -5.64 -18.61 6.44
C GLU A 8 -5.56 -19.89 5.62
N ALA A 9 -6.23 -19.92 4.46
CA ALA A 9 -6.19 -21.04 3.52
C ALA A 9 -4.79 -21.32 2.92
N ILE A 10 -3.77 -20.49 3.15
CA ILE A 10 -2.40 -20.79 2.72
C ILE A 10 -1.75 -21.72 3.76
N PRO A 11 -1.29 -22.94 3.36
CA PRO A 11 -0.62 -23.86 4.27
C PRO A 11 0.61 -23.24 4.93
N VAL A 12 0.82 -23.54 6.21
CA VAL A 12 1.93 -22.99 7.00
C VAL A 12 3.27 -23.35 6.35
N GLU A 13 3.45 -24.59 5.93
CA GLU A 13 4.69 -25.08 5.32
C GLU A 13 4.98 -24.38 3.98
N PHE A 14 3.93 -23.97 3.26
CA PHE A 14 4.09 -23.19 2.04
C PHE A 14 4.49 -21.74 2.35
N ARG A 15 3.85 -21.12 3.35
CA ARG A 15 4.20 -19.77 3.81
C ARG A 15 5.65 -19.70 4.31
N GLU A 16 6.09 -20.68 5.10
CA GLU A 16 7.47 -20.77 5.60
C GLU A 16 8.49 -20.87 4.46
N LYS A 17 8.21 -21.67 3.43
CA LYS A 17 9.06 -21.74 2.23
C LYS A 17 9.15 -20.39 1.50
N MET A 18 8.03 -19.68 1.38
CA MET A 18 8.03 -18.34 0.77
C MET A 18 8.89 -17.35 1.57
N TRP A 19 8.76 -17.34 2.90
CA TRP A 19 9.59 -16.49 3.75
C TRP A 19 11.07 -16.83 3.66
N ALA A 20 11.43 -18.12 3.63
CA ALA A 20 12.81 -18.55 3.44
C ALA A 20 13.42 -18.07 2.11
N VAL A 21 12.64 -18.14 1.02
CA VAL A 21 13.07 -17.61 -0.29
C VAL A 21 13.25 -16.09 -0.23
N MET A 22 12.30 -15.36 0.35
CA MET A 22 12.41 -13.91 0.47
C MET A 22 13.64 -13.49 1.28
N LYS A 23 13.89 -14.16 2.41
CA LYS A 23 15.05 -13.90 3.27
C LYS A 23 16.39 -14.08 2.54
N GLN A 24 16.48 -15.08 1.64
CA GLN A 24 17.72 -15.42 0.92
C GLN A 24 17.97 -14.58 -0.32
N ALA A 25 16.93 -13.91 -0.86
CA ALA A 25 17.05 -13.17 -2.10
C ALA A 25 17.64 -11.77 -1.87
N ASP A 26 18.89 -11.58 -2.28
CA ASP A 26 19.67 -10.34 -2.15
C ASP A 26 19.44 -9.31 -3.27
N ARG A 27 18.80 -9.73 -4.37
CA ARG A 27 18.57 -8.90 -5.57
C ARG A 27 17.16 -8.40 -5.75
N HIS A 28 16.23 -8.77 -4.86
CA HIS A 28 14.81 -8.47 -5.00
C HIS A 28 14.27 -7.80 -3.76
N VAL A 29 13.40 -6.81 -3.96
CA VAL A 29 12.52 -6.27 -2.93
C VAL A 29 11.13 -6.85 -3.13
N PHE A 30 10.58 -7.47 -2.10
CA PHE A 30 9.25 -8.07 -2.10
C PHE A 30 8.24 -7.12 -1.47
N GLN A 31 7.22 -6.72 -2.23
CA GLN A 31 6.10 -5.93 -1.71
C GLN A 31 4.95 -6.88 -1.37
N ILE A 32 4.74 -7.13 -0.08
CA ILE A 32 3.68 -8.02 0.40
C ILE A 32 2.49 -7.17 0.81
N LEU A 33 1.41 -7.28 0.04
CA LEU A 33 0.16 -6.54 0.25
C LEU A 33 -0.92 -7.45 0.82
N THR A 34 -1.60 -7.01 1.89
CA THR A 34 -2.72 -7.75 2.49
C THR A 34 -3.98 -6.91 2.71
N LYS A 35 -5.12 -7.60 2.76
CA LYS A 35 -6.39 -7.03 3.27
C LYS A 35 -6.74 -7.53 4.68
N ARG A 36 -5.89 -8.40 5.25
CA ARG A 36 -6.08 -9.13 6.52
C ARG A 36 -4.94 -8.84 7.50
N PRO A 37 -4.68 -7.57 7.85
CA PRO A 37 -3.56 -7.24 8.71
C PRO A 37 -3.67 -7.81 10.13
N GLU A 38 -4.87 -8.18 10.59
CA GLU A 38 -5.10 -8.89 11.85
C GLU A 38 -4.30 -10.20 11.97
N ASN A 39 -3.93 -10.80 10.84
CA ASN A 39 -3.16 -12.04 10.80
C ASN A 39 -1.63 -11.83 10.82
N LEU A 40 -1.16 -10.59 10.67
CA LEU A 40 0.28 -10.28 10.56
C LEU A 40 1.06 -10.84 11.76
N ALA A 41 0.66 -10.48 12.98
CA ALA A 41 1.40 -10.86 14.19
C ALA A 41 1.53 -12.38 14.37
N ALA A 42 0.51 -13.16 13.95
CA ALA A 42 0.49 -14.60 14.10
C ALA A 42 1.17 -15.36 12.95
N MET A 43 1.36 -14.73 11.78
CA MET A 43 1.80 -15.41 10.56
C MET A 43 3.17 -14.95 10.02
N LEU A 44 3.81 -14.00 10.72
CA LEU A 44 5.21 -13.64 10.46
C LEU A 44 6.17 -14.75 10.92
N PRO A 45 7.34 -14.87 10.29
CA PRO A 45 8.37 -15.82 10.71
C PRO A 45 8.79 -15.64 12.17
N ALA A 46 9.14 -16.74 12.85
CA ALA A 46 9.64 -16.67 14.22
C ALA A 46 10.95 -15.85 14.35
N ASP A 47 11.74 -15.79 13.28
CA ASP A 47 12.99 -15.03 13.18
C ASP A 47 12.81 -13.65 12.51
N TRP A 48 11.58 -13.14 12.44
CA TRP A 48 11.26 -11.88 11.76
C TRP A 48 12.03 -10.68 12.31
N GLY A 49 12.25 -10.61 13.63
CA GLY A 49 12.99 -9.54 14.28
C GLY A 49 12.38 -8.15 14.01
N ASP A 50 13.18 -7.26 13.41
CA ASP A 50 12.74 -5.92 12.99
C ASP A 50 12.16 -5.89 11.56
N GLY A 51 12.11 -7.05 10.91
CA GLY A 51 11.70 -7.26 9.53
C GLY A 51 12.87 -7.51 8.59
N TYR A 52 12.65 -8.36 7.57
CA TYR A 52 13.67 -8.61 6.56
C TYR A 52 13.88 -7.34 5.71
N PRO A 53 15.12 -6.86 5.50
CA PRO A 53 15.40 -5.57 4.84
C PRO A 53 14.79 -5.44 3.44
N ASN A 54 14.67 -6.56 2.74
CA ASN A 54 14.16 -6.66 1.38
C ASN A 54 12.67 -7.03 1.30
N VAL A 55 11.95 -7.03 2.42
CA VAL A 55 10.51 -7.30 2.47
C VAL A 55 9.77 -6.06 2.98
N TRP A 56 8.90 -5.52 2.16
CA TRP A 56 8.03 -4.40 2.50
C TRP A 56 6.63 -4.93 2.78
N LEU A 57 6.04 -4.51 3.89
CA LEU A 57 4.69 -4.90 4.27
C LEU A 57 3.71 -3.78 3.97
N GLY A 58 2.59 -4.09 3.36
CA GLY A 58 1.58 -3.10 3.05
C GLY A 58 0.17 -3.61 3.22
N VAL A 59 -0.74 -2.66 3.35
CA VAL A 59 -2.17 -2.92 3.43
C VAL A 59 -2.88 -2.25 2.27
N SER A 60 -3.90 -2.94 1.75
CA SER A 60 -4.82 -2.31 0.80
C SER A 60 -5.89 -1.57 1.59
N GLY A 61 -6.26 -0.35 1.18
CA GLY A 61 -7.30 0.44 1.84
C GLY A 61 -8.11 1.21 0.81
N GLU A 62 -9.34 0.80 0.57
CA GLU A 62 -10.19 1.37 -0.46
C GLU A 62 -10.86 2.69 -0.03
N THR A 63 -10.93 2.95 1.28
CA THR A 63 -11.54 4.13 1.91
C THR A 63 -10.67 4.63 3.06
N PHE A 64 -10.96 5.82 3.60
CA PHE A 64 -10.25 6.31 4.79
C PHE A 64 -10.35 5.32 5.95
N GLU A 65 -11.55 4.84 6.26
CA GLU A 65 -11.81 3.94 7.39
C GLU A 65 -11.01 2.62 7.28
N THR A 66 -11.05 1.99 6.10
CA THR A 66 -10.33 0.73 5.87
C THR A 66 -8.82 0.95 5.87
N ALA A 67 -8.32 2.04 5.28
CA ALA A 67 -6.91 2.39 5.32
C ALA A 67 -6.42 2.69 6.75
N TRP A 68 -7.24 3.39 7.54
CA TRP A 68 -6.94 3.74 8.93
C TRP A 68 -6.87 2.51 9.82
N TYR A 69 -7.92 1.69 9.81
CA TYR A 69 -7.96 0.44 10.59
C TYR A 69 -6.77 -0.45 10.23
N ARG A 70 -6.59 -0.74 8.94
CA ARG A 70 -5.55 -1.66 8.48
C ARG A 70 -4.14 -1.11 8.69
N GLY A 71 -3.97 0.20 8.56
CA GLY A 71 -2.70 0.87 8.84
C GLY A 71 -2.28 0.73 10.29
N ARG A 72 -3.24 0.83 11.23
CA ARG A 72 -2.97 0.63 12.66
C ARG A 72 -2.60 -0.82 12.99
N GLU A 73 -3.31 -1.78 12.40
CA GLU A 73 -2.95 -3.20 12.53
C GLU A 73 -1.55 -3.48 11.96
N LEU A 74 -1.22 -2.93 10.79
CA LEU A 74 0.13 -3.02 10.23
C LEU A 74 1.20 -2.38 11.12
N HIS A 75 0.87 -1.29 11.83
CA HIS A 75 1.77 -0.62 12.75
C HIS A 75 2.07 -1.47 14.02
N SER A 76 1.23 -2.46 14.33
CA SER A 76 1.45 -3.36 15.49
C SER A 76 2.64 -4.32 15.31
N VAL A 77 3.10 -4.52 14.08
CA VAL A 77 4.26 -5.36 13.76
C VAL A 77 5.44 -4.51 13.27
N ARG A 78 6.66 -5.03 13.46
CA ARG A 78 7.88 -4.38 12.96
C ARG A 78 8.02 -4.62 11.45
N ALA A 79 8.45 -3.61 10.72
CA ALA A 79 8.79 -3.71 9.30
C ALA A 79 9.69 -2.53 8.93
N GLY A 80 10.67 -2.75 8.03
CA GLY A 80 11.53 -1.69 7.52
C GLY A 80 10.77 -0.66 6.68
N VAL A 81 9.84 -1.12 5.85
CA VAL A 81 8.93 -0.28 5.05
C VAL A 81 7.50 -0.76 5.24
N ARG A 82 6.63 0.17 5.66
CA ARG A 82 5.17 0.02 5.67
C ARG A 82 4.56 0.85 4.53
N PHE A 83 3.65 0.29 3.75
CA PHE A 83 2.99 1.05 2.69
C PHE A 83 1.47 0.89 2.66
N LEU A 84 0.78 1.93 2.20
CA LEU A 84 -0.64 1.89 1.89
C LEU A 84 -0.83 1.73 0.39
N SER A 85 -1.61 0.74 -0.02
CA SER A 85 -2.15 0.66 -1.38
C SER A 85 -3.61 1.10 -1.38
N ALA A 86 -3.83 2.38 -1.65
CA ALA A 86 -5.15 2.97 -1.88
C ALA A 86 -5.64 2.64 -3.30
N GLU A 87 -5.87 1.35 -3.56
CA GLU A 87 -6.23 0.83 -4.89
C GLU A 87 -7.26 -0.32 -4.84
N PRO A 88 -8.44 -0.15 -5.48
CA PRO A 88 -8.95 1.13 -5.99
C PRO A 88 -9.26 2.10 -4.84
N TRP A 89 -8.97 3.39 -5.03
CA TRP A 89 -9.41 4.44 -4.12
C TRP A 89 -10.88 4.77 -4.39
N LEU A 90 -11.75 4.47 -3.42
CA LEU A 90 -13.21 4.56 -3.51
C LEU A 90 -13.81 5.60 -2.55
N GLU A 91 -12.97 6.36 -1.87
CA GLU A 91 -13.39 7.38 -0.92
C GLU A 91 -14.04 8.57 -1.66
N THR A 92 -15.28 8.87 -1.30
CA THR A 92 -16.06 9.97 -1.91
C THR A 92 -16.70 10.88 -0.85
N SER A 93 -16.22 10.83 0.40
CA SER A 93 -16.81 11.61 1.50
C SER A 93 -16.88 13.10 1.16
N ARG A 94 -18.10 13.64 1.29
CA ARG A 94 -18.37 15.07 1.09
C ARG A 94 -17.84 15.93 2.24
N GLU A 95 -17.63 15.32 3.40
CA GLU A 95 -17.08 15.93 4.62
C GLU A 95 -15.55 15.90 4.61
N TRP A 96 -14.98 16.49 3.57
CA TRP A 96 -13.55 16.61 3.30
C TRP A 96 -12.66 16.90 4.52
N ASP A 97 -13.11 17.80 5.40
CA ASP A 97 -12.35 18.30 6.56
C ASP A 97 -12.45 17.43 7.82
N SER A 98 -13.29 16.38 7.84
CA SER A 98 -13.45 15.55 9.06
C SER A 98 -12.40 14.45 9.18
N HIS A 99 -11.77 14.06 8.08
CA HIS A 99 -10.78 12.99 8.06
C HIS A 99 -9.38 13.50 8.46
N ASN A 100 -8.74 12.77 9.37
CA ASN A 100 -7.36 13.03 9.76
C ASN A 100 -6.36 12.43 8.75
N TRP A 101 -6.26 13.05 7.56
CA TRP A 101 -5.37 12.60 6.48
C TRP A 101 -3.89 12.59 6.87
N LEU A 102 -3.46 13.58 7.67
CA LEU A 102 -2.09 13.64 8.19
C LEU A 102 -1.81 12.48 9.16
N GLY A 103 -2.76 12.16 10.04
CA GLY A 103 -2.65 11.01 10.92
C GLY A 103 -2.69 9.68 10.17
N LEU A 104 -3.40 9.60 9.04
CA LEU A 104 -3.46 8.38 8.26
C LEU A 104 -2.11 8.12 7.58
N THR A 105 -1.61 9.16 6.89
CA THR A 105 -0.38 9.05 6.10
C THR A 105 0.86 8.86 6.96
N SER A 106 0.87 9.36 8.20
CA SER A 106 1.97 9.15 9.15
C SER A 106 2.14 7.70 9.62
N LEU A 107 1.17 6.81 9.34
CA LEU A 107 1.30 5.37 9.64
C LEU A 107 2.22 4.64 8.65
N PHE A 108 2.58 5.26 7.53
CA PHE A 108 3.23 4.61 6.39
C PHE A 108 4.52 5.32 5.97
N ASN A 109 5.37 4.58 5.27
CA ASN A 109 6.60 5.06 4.62
C ASN A 109 6.42 5.30 3.12
N TRP A 110 5.32 4.83 2.54
CA TRP A 110 5.00 5.00 1.11
C TRP A 110 3.50 4.87 0.88
N ILE A 111 2.95 5.72 0.02
CA ILE A 111 1.53 5.70 -0.35
C ILE A 111 1.40 5.46 -1.85
N ILE A 112 0.65 4.43 -2.21
CA ILE A 112 0.25 4.13 -3.57
C ILE A 112 -1.22 4.51 -3.73
N VAL A 113 -1.56 5.27 -4.78
CA VAL A 113 -2.93 5.71 -5.06
C VAL A 113 -3.31 5.30 -6.48
N GLY A 114 -4.51 4.78 -6.66
CA GLY A 114 -5.00 4.41 -7.98
C GLY A 114 -6.50 4.16 -8.06
N GLY A 115 -7.10 4.56 -9.17
CA GLY A 115 -8.50 4.28 -9.50
C GLY A 115 -8.75 2.85 -9.98
N GLU A 116 -10.03 2.51 -10.19
CA GLU A 116 -10.43 1.20 -10.72
C GLU A 116 -9.93 0.96 -12.14
N SER A 117 -9.57 -0.29 -12.42
CA SER A 117 -9.11 -0.71 -13.75
C SER A 117 -10.22 -1.34 -14.60
N GLY A 118 -10.11 -1.22 -15.92
CA GLY A 118 -10.95 -1.93 -16.89
C GLY A 118 -12.18 -1.17 -17.38
N ALA A 119 -12.93 -1.80 -18.29
CA ALA A 119 -14.15 -1.24 -18.85
C ALA A 119 -15.23 -1.08 -17.76
N GLY A 120 -15.87 0.09 -17.71
CA GLY A 120 -16.89 0.39 -16.69
C GLY A 120 -16.32 0.75 -15.31
N CYS A 121 -15.03 1.08 -15.21
CA CYS A 121 -14.45 1.60 -13.98
C CYS A 121 -15.20 2.83 -13.45
N ARG A 122 -15.37 2.93 -12.13
CA ARG A 122 -15.88 4.16 -11.52
C ARG A 122 -14.83 5.26 -11.64
N PRO A 123 -15.23 6.50 -11.94
CA PRO A 123 -14.34 7.64 -11.82
C PRO A 123 -13.83 7.73 -10.38
N MET A 124 -12.51 7.85 -10.20
CA MET A 124 -11.94 8.15 -8.90
C MET A 124 -12.31 9.59 -8.50
N ASP A 125 -12.65 9.79 -7.23
CA ASP A 125 -12.80 11.15 -6.71
C ASP A 125 -11.41 11.80 -6.58
N GLU A 126 -11.05 12.59 -7.58
CA GLU A 126 -9.77 13.31 -7.64
C GLU A 126 -9.56 14.25 -6.45
N ARG A 127 -10.64 14.73 -5.82
CA ARG A 127 -10.54 15.59 -4.64
C ARG A 127 -9.95 14.77 -3.50
N THR A 128 -10.61 13.66 -3.12
CA THR A 128 -10.17 12.80 -2.00
C THR A 128 -8.78 12.22 -2.26
N ALA A 129 -8.50 11.80 -3.50
CA ALA A 129 -7.17 11.37 -3.90
C ALA A 129 -6.11 12.48 -3.68
N ARG A 130 -6.42 13.72 -4.07
CA ARG A 130 -5.51 14.86 -3.89
C ARG A 130 -5.23 15.14 -2.41
N SER A 131 -6.21 15.00 -1.52
CA SER A 131 -5.97 15.20 -0.09
C SER A 131 -5.04 14.15 0.51
N LEU A 132 -5.25 12.87 0.18
CA LEU A 132 -4.35 11.80 0.61
C LEU A 132 -2.91 12.08 0.15
N ILE A 133 -2.74 12.48 -1.13
CA ILE A 133 -1.44 12.79 -1.71
C ILE A 133 -0.80 14.03 -1.07
N LEU A 134 -1.56 15.10 -0.85
CA LEU A 134 -1.05 16.32 -0.21
C LEU A 134 -0.67 16.07 1.25
N ALA A 135 -1.45 15.29 1.99
CA ALA A 135 -1.13 14.90 3.36
C ALA A 135 0.15 14.05 3.42
N ALA A 136 0.32 13.12 2.49
CA ALA A 136 1.55 12.34 2.37
C ALA A 136 2.75 13.26 2.07
N ALA A 137 2.62 14.17 1.11
CA ALA A 137 3.66 15.14 0.79
C ALA A 137 4.02 16.07 1.96
N LEU A 138 3.03 16.50 2.77
CA LEU A 138 3.26 17.29 3.98
C LEU A 138 4.00 16.50 5.07
N ASN A 139 3.80 15.19 5.13
CA ASN A 139 4.55 14.28 6.00
C ASN A 139 5.88 13.81 5.36
N GLU A 140 6.27 14.35 4.20
CA GLU A 140 7.45 13.94 3.45
C GLU A 140 7.45 12.44 3.07
N ILE A 141 6.26 11.85 2.94
CA ILE A 141 6.06 10.46 2.54
C ILE A 141 5.94 10.38 1.01
N PRO A 142 6.77 9.56 0.32
CA PRO A 142 6.73 9.41 -1.12
C PRO A 142 5.38 8.86 -1.59
N VAL A 143 4.98 9.29 -2.79
CA VAL A 143 3.71 8.91 -3.41
C VAL A 143 3.92 8.32 -4.81
N PHE A 144 3.27 7.19 -5.06
CA PHE A 144 3.10 6.63 -6.40
C PHE A 144 1.62 6.69 -6.83
N LEU A 145 1.30 7.52 -7.81
CA LEU A 145 -0.02 7.56 -8.45
C LEU A 145 0.00 6.66 -9.68
N LYS A 146 -0.71 5.53 -9.60
CA LYS A 146 -0.73 4.53 -10.66
C LYS A 146 -1.62 4.92 -11.82
N GLN A 147 -2.86 5.32 -11.54
CA GLN A 147 -3.87 5.70 -12.53
C GLN A 147 -5.06 6.41 -11.87
N LEU A 148 -5.84 7.18 -12.63
CA LEU A 148 -7.08 7.79 -12.14
C LEU A 148 -8.33 6.92 -12.39
N GLY A 149 -8.19 5.88 -13.23
CA GLY A 149 -9.25 4.96 -13.62
C GLY A 149 -9.10 4.52 -15.07
N GLY A 150 -9.78 3.44 -15.46
CA GLY A 150 -9.88 2.99 -16.85
C GLY A 150 -8.93 1.85 -17.18
N HIS A 151 -8.68 1.63 -18.48
CA HIS A 151 -7.58 0.74 -18.85
C HIS A 151 -6.27 1.51 -18.62
N PRO A 152 -5.33 0.99 -17.81
CA PRO A 152 -3.96 1.46 -17.90
C PRO A 152 -3.52 1.10 -19.32
N ASP A 153 -3.42 2.11 -20.18
CA ASP A 153 -2.84 1.89 -21.49
C ASP A 153 -1.36 1.61 -21.25
N ALA A 154 -1.01 0.32 -21.19
CA ALA A 154 0.34 -0.15 -20.95
C ALA A 154 1.35 0.40 -21.99
N ARG A 155 0.85 1.10 -23.04
CA ARG A 155 1.63 1.66 -24.15
C ARG A 155 1.52 3.17 -24.31
N SER A 156 0.58 3.89 -23.68
CA SER A 156 0.40 5.33 -24.00
C SER A 156 1.31 6.30 -23.23
N HIS A 157 2.04 5.82 -22.22
CA HIS A 157 2.83 6.69 -21.34
C HIS A 157 2.03 7.87 -20.74
N GLN A 158 0.69 7.82 -20.73
CA GLN A 158 -0.08 8.81 -19.98
C GLN A 158 0.25 8.62 -18.50
N LYS A 159 1.17 9.46 -18.02
CA LYS A 159 1.47 9.54 -16.60
C LYS A 159 0.17 9.91 -15.92
N ALA A 160 -0.26 9.12 -14.94
CA ALA A 160 -1.32 9.54 -14.06
C ALA A 160 -0.89 10.86 -13.42
N VAL A 161 -1.63 11.93 -13.74
CA VAL A 161 -1.31 13.29 -13.31
C VAL A 161 -2.46 13.78 -12.46
N LEU A 162 -2.14 14.24 -11.26
CA LEU A 162 -3.11 14.87 -10.37
C LEU A 162 -2.57 16.20 -9.90
N GLY A 163 -3.36 17.27 -10.07
CA GLY A 163 -2.93 18.63 -9.77
C GLY A 163 -1.76 19.11 -10.64
N GLY A 164 -1.66 18.64 -11.89
CA GLY A 164 -0.59 19.02 -12.83
C GLY A 164 0.77 18.33 -12.58
N ARG A 165 0.85 17.42 -11.61
CA ARG A 165 2.07 16.66 -11.28
C ARG A 165 1.85 15.15 -11.49
N ALA A 166 2.87 14.49 -12.05
CA ALA A 166 2.99 13.04 -11.98
C ALA A 166 3.66 12.64 -10.67
N TRP A 167 3.11 11.63 -9.99
CA TRP A 167 3.60 11.15 -8.71
C TRP A 167 4.17 9.74 -8.91
N THR A 168 5.50 9.64 -8.98
CA THR A 168 6.19 8.38 -9.32
C THR A 168 7.29 8.05 -8.31
N GLU A 169 7.10 8.50 -7.07
CA GLU A 169 8.11 8.41 -6.03
C GLU A 169 8.09 7.01 -5.40
N MET A 170 9.26 6.55 -4.99
CA MET A 170 9.47 5.29 -4.27
C MET A 170 10.10 5.60 -2.92
N PRO A 171 9.87 4.79 -1.88
CA PRO A 171 10.60 4.94 -0.64
C PRO A 171 12.07 4.67 -0.91
N ALA A 172 12.94 5.44 -0.24
CA ALA A 172 14.34 5.03 -0.11
C ALA A 172 14.30 3.66 0.57
N GLY A 173 14.71 2.60 -0.14
CA GLY A 173 14.80 1.28 0.47
C GLY A 173 15.64 1.39 1.74
N VAL A 174 15.26 0.67 2.80
CA VAL A 174 16.20 0.44 3.90
C VAL A 174 17.41 -0.23 3.25
N PRO A 175 18.62 0.37 3.32
CA PRO A 175 19.81 -0.27 2.75
C PRO A 175 19.94 -1.68 3.32
N ALA A 176 20.34 -2.62 2.47
CA ALA A 176 20.74 -3.96 2.90
C ALA A 176 21.94 -3.87 3.87
#